data_AF-A0A4Y9Y145-F1
#
_entry.id   AF-A0A4Y9Y145-F1
#
_cell.length_a   1.000
_cell.length_b   1.000
_cell.length_c   1.000
_cell.angle_alpha   90.00
_cell.angle_beta   90.00
_cell.angle_gamma   90.00
#
_symmetry.space_group_name_H-M   'P 1'
#
loop_
_entity.id
_entity.type
_entity.pdbx_description
1 polymer ?
#
loop_
_entity_poly.entity_id
_entity_poly.type
_entity_poly.pdbx_seq_one_letter_code
_entity_poly.pdbx_strand_id
1 'polypeptide(L)'
;MRGSVDKAPKEDHEIFDLVSAVESSEGKGTTFYSWLGVPSTASTPEIAKAYRKKSIQLHPDKNPGDKNAHERFARLGVVSAILRSTEGRERYDFFYKNGVPRWRGTGYYYSRFRPGLGTVVVFLTILSSGLQYLVQSLNYKRDLGRIDSIVSQARSAAWGAKLVPTSEGQRKVKINLGGSPRLDEGGNVIGGKMVDMVVEGNDVYFLDSDGSLHPVNSDTAIPPSLRKTWFITLLFDLYSKVANKEAAASDKGNAQTNGEAYDSGEDGSATGSDAPGSGTVTPQNGAATGSTKGGRTAATMAGGRRRKAVKKR
;
A
#
# COMPACT_ATOMS: atom_id res chain seq x y z
N MET A 1 31.73 -18.22 -38.69
CA MET A 1 32.13 -17.28 -37.61
C MET A 1 30.87 -16.62 -37.06
N ARG A 2 30.34 -17.11 -35.93
CA ARG A 2 29.10 -16.62 -35.31
C ARG A 2 29.40 -16.45 -33.82
N GLY A 3 29.78 -15.24 -33.43
CA GLY A 3 30.21 -14.93 -32.06
C GLY A 3 30.54 -13.46 -31.89
N SER A 4 29.51 -12.61 -31.82
CA SER A 4 29.60 -11.19 -31.37
C SER A 4 28.22 -10.55 -31.10
N VAL A 5 27.10 -11.25 -31.37
CA VAL A 5 25.76 -10.59 -31.40
C VAL A 5 25.15 -10.30 -30.02
N ASP A 6 25.68 -10.87 -28.93
CA ASP A 6 24.97 -10.88 -27.64
C ASP A 6 25.35 -9.75 -26.65
N LYS A 7 26.31 -8.87 -27.00
CA LYS A 7 26.68 -7.69 -26.16
C LYS A 7 25.91 -6.40 -26.48
N ALA A 8 25.07 -6.42 -27.51
CA ALA A 8 24.41 -5.24 -28.07
C ALA A 8 23.66 -4.34 -27.06
N PRO A 9 22.80 -4.84 -26.14
CA PRO A 9 21.90 -3.95 -25.42
C PRO A 9 22.58 -3.06 -24.37
N LYS A 10 23.73 -3.48 -23.81
CA LYS A 10 24.39 -2.72 -22.74
C LYS A 10 25.24 -1.58 -23.30
N GLU A 11 25.99 -1.86 -24.36
CA GLU A 11 26.88 -0.87 -25.01
C GLU A 11 26.07 0.23 -25.73
N ASP A 12 24.89 -0.10 -26.26
CA ASP A 12 24.02 0.87 -26.92
C ASP A 12 23.45 1.89 -25.94
N HIS A 13 23.10 1.47 -24.72
CA HIS A 13 22.66 2.38 -23.66
C HIS A 13 23.76 3.36 -23.26
N GLU A 14 25.02 2.90 -23.18
CA GLU A 14 26.17 3.77 -22.89
C GLU A 14 26.35 4.85 -23.96
N ILE A 15 26.16 4.50 -25.24
CA ILE A 15 26.18 5.47 -26.34
C ILE A 15 25.08 6.52 -26.15
N PHE A 16 23.85 6.11 -25.82
CA PHE A 16 22.73 7.03 -25.63
C PHE A 16 22.93 7.98 -24.45
N ASP A 17 23.40 7.45 -23.33
CA ASP A 17 23.71 8.22 -22.14
C ASP A 17 24.81 9.25 -22.45
N LEU A 18 25.87 8.85 -23.16
CA LEU A 18 26.95 9.74 -23.57
C LEU A 18 26.48 10.82 -24.56
N VAL A 19 25.66 10.48 -25.55
CA VAL A 19 25.08 11.48 -26.47
C VAL A 19 24.28 12.50 -25.67
N SER A 20 23.39 12.05 -24.78
CA SER A 20 22.58 12.96 -23.98
C SER A 20 23.42 13.82 -23.03
N ALA A 21 24.50 13.27 -22.47
CA ALA A 21 25.41 13.98 -21.59
C ALA A 21 26.23 15.04 -22.34
N VAL A 22 26.73 14.71 -23.54
CA VAL A 22 27.46 15.65 -24.41
C VAL A 22 26.54 16.78 -24.86
N GLU A 23 25.31 16.47 -25.30
CA GLU A 23 24.32 17.48 -25.65
C GLU A 23 23.97 18.41 -24.47
N SER A 24 23.87 17.85 -23.27
CA SER A 24 23.58 18.61 -22.06
C SER A 24 24.72 19.54 -21.65
N SER A 25 25.98 19.13 -21.83
CA SER A 25 27.14 19.94 -21.43
C SER A 25 27.62 20.92 -22.50
N GLU A 26 27.46 20.60 -23.78
CA GLU A 26 28.08 21.35 -24.90
C GLU A 26 27.03 22.04 -25.80
N GLY A 27 25.74 21.73 -25.63
CA GLY A 27 24.65 22.29 -26.41
C GLY A 27 23.93 21.25 -27.27
N LYS A 28 22.67 21.54 -27.61
CA LYS A 28 21.81 20.67 -28.41
C LYS A 28 22.42 20.47 -29.81
N GLY A 29 22.48 19.22 -30.27
CA GLY A 29 23.03 18.88 -31.59
C GLY A 29 24.54 18.70 -31.63
N THR A 30 25.24 18.76 -30.49
CA THR A 30 26.66 18.41 -30.43
C THR A 30 26.85 16.90 -30.57
N THR A 31 27.58 16.48 -31.61
CA THR A 31 27.87 15.08 -31.93
C THR A 31 29.24 14.70 -31.37
N PHE A 32 29.58 13.41 -31.32
CA PHE A 32 30.92 12.99 -30.87
C PHE A 32 32.01 13.52 -31.80
N TYR A 33 31.74 13.56 -33.10
CA TYR A 33 32.64 14.10 -34.11
C TYR A 33 32.83 15.62 -33.95
N SER A 34 31.72 16.38 -33.84
CA SER A 34 31.80 17.84 -33.67
C SER A 34 32.42 18.21 -32.33
N TRP A 35 32.15 17.43 -31.27
CA TRP A 35 32.80 17.59 -29.99
C TRP A 35 34.30 17.36 -30.14
N LEU A 36 34.78 16.24 -30.68
CA LEU A 36 36.22 16.00 -30.86
C LEU A 36 36.88 16.98 -31.85
N GLY A 37 36.10 17.69 -32.66
CA GLY A 37 36.60 18.61 -33.68
C GLY A 37 37.15 17.88 -34.91
N VAL A 38 36.54 16.77 -35.29
CA VAL A 38 36.91 15.95 -36.45
C VAL A 38 35.69 15.71 -37.35
N PRO A 39 35.86 15.52 -38.67
CA PRO A 39 34.76 15.10 -39.54
C PRO A 39 34.33 13.65 -39.24
N SER A 40 33.10 13.29 -39.60
CA SER A 40 32.61 11.90 -39.46
C SER A 40 33.37 10.89 -40.33
N THR A 41 34.10 11.36 -41.34
CA THR A 41 34.98 10.56 -42.21
C THR A 41 36.40 10.39 -41.66
N ALA A 42 36.71 10.96 -40.50
CA ALA A 42 38.06 10.94 -39.94
C ALA A 42 38.59 9.53 -39.70
N SER A 43 39.89 9.35 -39.92
CA SER A 43 40.56 8.08 -39.68
C SER A 43 40.84 7.84 -38.18
N THR A 44 41.01 6.59 -37.76
CA THR A 44 41.37 6.23 -36.38
C THR A 44 42.60 6.99 -35.83
N PRO A 45 43.70 7.20 -36.58
CA PRO A 45 44.82 8.01 -36.11
C PRO A 45 44.48 9.51 -35.98
N GLU A 46 43.63 10.07 -36.84
CA GLU A 46 43.15 11.45 -36.70
C GLU A 46 42.32 11.64 -35.43
N ILE A 47 41.43 10.69 -35.13
CA ILE A 47 40.64 10.67 -33.89
C ILE A 47 41.56 10.61 -32.68
N ALA A 48 42.61 9.79 -32.72
CA ALA A 48 43.60 9.70 -31.64
C ALA A 48 44.37 11.03 -31.46
N LYS A 49 44.74 11.71 -32.55
CA LYS A 49 45.39 13.02 -32.50
C LYS A 49 44.47 14.09 -31.90
N ALA A 50 43.20 14.11 -32.32
CA ALA A 50 42.20 15.04 -31.81
C ALA A 50 41.92 14.81 -30.32
N TYR A 51 41.79 13.54 -29.90
CA TYR A 51 41.66 13.16 -28.49
C TYR A 51 42.82 13.71 -27.65
N ARG A 52 44.08 13.54 -28.08
CA ARG A 52 45.24 14.07 -27.34
C ARG A 52 45.17 15.58 -27.17
N LYS A 53 44.86 16.31 -28.25
CA LYS A 53 44.71 17.77 -28.21
C LYS A 53 43.62 18.19 -27.23
N LYS A 54 42.47 17.51 -27.28
CA LYS A 54 41.31 17.84 -26.47
C LYS A 54 41.44 17.41 -25.00
N SER A 55 42.14 16.32 -24.74
CA SER A 55 42.48 15.83 -23.41
C SER A 55 43.31 16.86 -22.63
N ILE A 56 44.28 17.50 -23.30
CA ILE A 56 45.06 18.59 -22.69
C ILE A 56 44.18 19.79 -22.34
N GLN A 57 43.22 20.14 -23.20
CA GLN A 57 42.31 21.27 -22.96
C GLN A 57 41.33 21.00 -21.81
N LEU A 58 40.80 19.78 -21.72
CA LEU A 58 39.81 19.38 -20.73
C LEU A 58 40.42 18.73 -19.47
N HIS A 59 41.74 18.77 -19.29
CA HIS A 59 42.39 18.15 -18.15
C HIS A 59 41.94 18.82 -16.83
N PRO A 60 41.57 18.07 -15.78
CA PRO A 60 41.10 18.64 -14.51
C PRO A 60 42.15 19.56 -13.86
N ASP A 61 43.43 19.20 -13.89
CA ASP A 61 44.50 20.05 -13.30
C ASP A 61 44.64 21.42 -13.99
N LYS A 62 44.29 21.52 -15.27
CA LYS A 62 44.31 22.78 -16.02
C LYS A 62 43.02 23.58 -15.86
N ASN A 63 41.97 22.97 -15.30
CA ASN A 63 40.66 23.56 -15.08
C ASN A 63 40.19 23.39 -13.63
N PRO A 64 40.96 23.83 -12.61
CA PRO A 64 40.67 23.56 -11.20
C PRO A 64 39.38 24.23 -10.69
N GLY A 65 38.86 25.24 -11.40
CA GLY A 65 37.61 25.93 -11.05
C GLY A 65 36.33 25.29 -11.61
N ASP A 66 36.43 24.34 -12.53
CA ASP A 66 35.27 23.67 -13.13
C ASP A 66 34.95 22.37 -12.38
N LYS A 67 33.86 22.39 -11.61
CA LYS A 67 33.36 21.21 -10.86
C LYS A 67 33.05 20.03 -11.76
N ASN A 68 32.79 20.26 -13.05
CA ASN A 68 32.47 19.22 -14.02
C ASN A 68 33.68 18.77 -14.85
N ALA A 69 34.88 19.32 -14.62
CA ALA A 69 36.07 18.99 -15.41
C ALA A 69 36.40 17.50 -15.41
N HIS A 70 36.31 16.86 -14.24
CA HIS A 70 36.58 15.42 -14.10
C HIS A 70 35.58 14.57 -14.90
N GLU A 71 34.28 14.89 -14.81
CA GLU A 71 33.25 14.18 -15.56
C GLU A 71 33.38 14.39 -17.07
N ARG A 72 33.68 15.62 -17.51
CA ARG A 72 33.89 15.93 -18.93
C ARG A 72 35.11 15.20 -19.50
N PHE A 73 36.19 15.11 -18.72
CA PHE A 73 37.38 14.35 -19.09
C PHE A 73 37.10 12.85 -19.19
N ALA A 74 36.38 12.29 -18.21
CA ALA A 74 35.97 10.88 -18.24
C ALA A 74 35.11 10.58 -19.49
N ARG A 75 34.12 11.42 -19.79
CA ARG A 75 33.29 11.30 -21.01
C ARG A 75 34.14 11.36 -22.28
N LEU A 76 35.14 12.25 -22.34
CA LEU A 76 36.04 12.35 -23.49
C LEU A 76 36.80 11.05 -23.75
N GLY A 77 37.27 10.40 -22.69
CA GLY A 77 37.94 9.10 -22.77
C GLY A 77 37.03 8.02 -23.37
N VAL A 78 35.79 7.91 -22.86
CA VAL A 78 34.83 6.90 -23.34
C VAL A 78 34.41 7.18 -24.79
N VAL A 79 34.12 8.44 -25.14
CA VAL A 79 33.78 8.82 -26.52
C VAL A 79 34.91 8.48 -27.50
N SER A 80 36.17 8.78 -27.13
CA SER A 80 37.31 8.41 -27.98
C SER A 80 37.46 6.90 -28.13
N ALA A 81 37.22 6.13 -27.06
CA ALA A 81 37.27 4.67 -27.11
C ALA A 81 36.21 4.10 -28.07
N ILE A 82 34.98 4.62 -28.03
CA ILE A 82 33.90 4.24 -28.94
C ILE A 82 34.26 4.55 -30.39
N LEU A 83 34.71 5.77 -30.68
CA LEU A 83 35.06 6.19 -32.05
C LEU A 83 36.30 5.49 -32.61
N ARG A 84 37.20 4.99 -31.75
CA ARG A 84 38.39 4.24 -32.16
C ARG A 84 38.12 2.75 -32.38
N SER A 85 37.07 2.21 -31.77
CA SER A 85 36.60 0.84 -31.99
C SER A 85 35.77 0.77 -33.26
N THR A 86 36.05 -0.20 -34.14
CA THR A 86 35.27 -0.40 -35.36
C THR A 86 33.80 -0.68 -35.03
N GLU A 87 33.53 -1.62 -34.12
CA GLU A 87 32.17 -1.98 -33.71
C GLU A 87 31.45 -0.81 -33.02
N GLY A 88 32.14 -0.10 -32.12
CA GLY A 88 31.57 1.04 -31.39
C GLY A 88 31.22 2.21 -32.30
N ARG A 89 32.09 2.48 -33.27
CA ARG A 89 31.88 3.53 -34.28
C ARG A 89 30.73 3.18 -35.21
N GLU A 90 30.63 1.94 -35.68
CA GLU A 90 29.52 1.52 -36.55
C GLU A 90 28.15 1.68 -35.86
N ARG A 91 28.05 1.29 -34.59
CA ARG A 91 26.81 1.48 -33.81
C ARG A 91 26.51 2.95 -33.57
N TYR A 92 27.52 3.74 -33.20
CA TYR A 92 27.32 5.19 -33.07
C TYR A 92 26.87 5.82 -34.38
N ASP A 93 27.49 5.46 -35.51
CA ASP A 93 27.15 5.98 -36.84
C ASP A 93 25.72 5.58 -37.26
N PHE A 94 25.26 4.39 -36.88
CA PHE A 94 23.88 3.97 -37.06
C PHE A 94 22.91 4.91 -36.33
N PHE A 95 23.14 5.20 -35.05
CA PHE A 95 22.29 6.12 -34.28
C PHE A 95 22.47 7.58 -34.67
N TYR A 96 23.64 7.97 -35.14
CA TYR A 96 23.92 9.31 -35.65
C TYR A 96 23.09 9.62 -36.90
N LYS A 97 22.89 8.63 -37.80
CA LYS A 97 22.09 8.77 -39.02
C LYS A 97 20.59 8.55 -38.78
N ASN A 98 20.23 7.55 -37.98
CA ASN A 98 18.83 7.13 -37.79
C ASN A 98 18.15 7.80 -36.60
N GLY A 99 18.92 8.52 -35.77
CA GLY A 99 18.46 9.09 -34.50
C GLY A 99 18.55 8.11 -33.34
N VAL A 100 18.74 8.67 -32.14
CA VAL A 100 18.73 7.91 -30.88
C VAL A 100 17.26 7.67 -30.48
N PRO A 101 16.85 6.42 -30.15
CA PRO A 101 15.52 6.16 -29.65
C PRO A 101 15.23 7.01 -28.41
N ARG A 102 14.13 7.77 -28.42
CA ARG A 102 13.71 8.61 -27.28
C ARG A 102 13.26 7.83 -26.05
N TRP A 103 13.19 6.50 -26.13
CA TRP A 103 12.72 5.67 -25.03
C TRP A 103 13.86 5.42 -24.03
N ARG A 104 13.96 6.30 -23.04
CA ARG A 104 14.81 6.08 -21.87
C ARG A 104 14.07 5.09 -20.96
N GLY A 105 14.64 3.90 -20.76
CA GLY A 105 14.03 2.84 -19.96
C GLY A 105 13.70 3.26 -18.52
N THR A 106 13.09 2.35 -17.75
CA THR A 106 12.68 2.59 -16.35
C THR A 106 13.81 3.12 -15.46
N GLY A 107 15.08 2.82 -15.79
CA GLY A 107 16.28 3.35 -15.13
C GLY A 107 16.38 4.89 -15.11
N TYR A 108 15.83 5.60 -16.11
CA TYR A 108 15.79 7.06 -16.13
C TYR A 108 14.92 7.64 -15.01
N TYR A 109 13.83 6.97 -14.67
CA TYR A 109 13.00 7.37 -13.54
C TYR A 109 13.76 7.19 -12.22
N TYR A 110 14.55 6.12 -12.07
CA TYR A 110 15.35 5.87 -10.86
C TYR A 110 16.57 6.81 -10.70
N SER A 111 17.18 7.25 -11.80
CA SER A 111 18.33 8.18 -11.73
C SER A 111 17.90 9.61 -11.44
N ARG A 112 16.72 10.03 -11.93
CA ARG A 112 16.17 11.37 -11.72
C ARG A 112 15.34 11.49 -10.45
N PHE A 113 14.48 10.51 -10.18
CA PHE A 113 13.79 10.37 -8.89
C PHE A 113 14.55 9.35 -8.05
N ARG A 114 15.36 9.85 -7.11
CA ARG A 114 15.77 9.05 -5.96
C ARG A 114 14.66 9.20 -4.92
N PRO A 115 13.66 8.30 -4.86
CA PRO A 115 12.57 8.45 -3.91
C PRO A 115 13.17 8.43 -2.50
N GLY A 116 13.12 9.58 -1.83
CA GLY A 116 13.49 9.68 -0.43
C GLY A 116 12.48 8.92 0.43
N LEU A 117 12.89 8.55 1.64
CA LEU A 117 12.02 7.86 2.61
C LEU A 117 10.68 8.58 2.78
N GLY A 118 10.67 9.93 2.80
CA GLY A 118 9.44 10.72 2.86
C GLY A 118 8.48 10.50 1.68
N THR A 119 8.98 10.48 0.44
CA THR A 119 8.14 10.23 -0.75
C THR A 119 7.54 8.82 -0.74
N VAL A 120 8.29 7.84 -0.25
CA VAL A 120 7.82 6.46 -0.10
C VAL A 120 6.74 6.38 0.96
N VAL A 121 6.92 7.02 2.12
CA VAL A 121 5.90 7.06 3.18
C VAL A 121 4.62 7.73 2.68
N VAL A 122 4.72 8.88 2.01
CA VAL A 122 3.54 9.56 1.43
C VAL A 122 2.83 8.65 0.42
N PHE A 123 3.57 8.02 -0.49
CA PHE A 123 2.98 7.09 -1.45
C PHE A 123 2.28 5.90 -0.77
N LEU A 124 2.93 5.28 0.22
CA LEU A 124 2.35 4.15 0.97
C LEU A 124 1.11 4.58 1.76
N THR A 125 1.07 5.79 2.30
CA THR A 125 -0.10 6.29 3.03
C THR A 125 -1.29 6.52 2.11
N ILE A 126 -1.07 7.10 0.92
CA ILE A 126 -2.11 7.26 -0.11
C ILE A 126 -2.61 5.90 -0.58
N LEU A 127 -1.69 4.95 -0.82
CA LEU A 127 -2.03 3.61 -1.26
C LEU A 127 -2.86 2.86 -0.20
N SER A 128 -2.44 2.92 1.06
CA SER A 128 -3.16 2.33 2.20
C SER A 128 -4.55 2.94 2.36
N SER A 129 -4.67 4.27 2.29
CA SER A 129 -5.96 4.97 2.35
C SER A 129 -6.88 4.58 1.20
N GLY A 130 -6.35 4.43 -0.01
CA GLY A 130 -7.11 4.01 -1.18
C GLY A 130 -7.64 2.58 -1.03
N LEU A 131 -6.82 1.66 -0.51
CA LEU A 131 -7.24 0.29 -0.26
C LEU A 131 -8.31 0.19 0.83
N GLN A 132 -8.18 0.98 1.92
CA GLN A 132 -9.18 1.07 2.97
C GLN A 132 -10.53 1.59 2.42
N TYR A 133 -10.49 2.64 1.60
CA TYR A 133 -11.69 3.17 0.96
C TYR A 133 -12.35 2.14 0.04
N LEU A 134 -11.56 1.38 -0.71
CA LEU A 134 -12.07 0.31 -1.57
C LEU A 134 -12.78 -0.77 -0.77
N VAL A 135 -12.18 -1.22 0.34
CA VAL A 135 -12.82 -2.20 1.24
C VAL A 135 -14.12 -1.64 1.80
N GLN A 136 -14.12 -0.38 2.27
CA GLN A 136 -15.33 0.26 2.80
C GLN A 136 -16.43 0.40 1.74
N SER A 137 -16.06 0.72 0.50
CA SER A 137 -16.99 0.83 -0.63
C SER A 137 -17.60 -0.52 -0.99
N LEU A 138 -16.81 -1.59 -1.00
CA LEU A 138 -17.31 -2.94 -1.22
C LEU A 138 -18.22 -3.41 -0.09
N ASN A 139 -17.86 -3.13 1.17
CA ASN A 139 -18.69 -3.47 2.32
C ASN A 139 -20.02 -2.72 2.29
N TYR A 140 -20.00 -1.41 2.02
CA TYR A 140 -21.22 -0.61 1.88
C TYR A 140 -22.18 -1.19 0.83
N LYS A 141 -21.66 -1.58 -0.35
CA LYS A 141 -22.48 -2.23 -1.39
C LYS A 141 -23.06 -3.58 -0.93
N ARG A 142 -22.27 -4.38 -0.19
CA ARG A 142 -22.75 -5.67 0.35
C ARG A 142 -23.78 -5.48 1.46
N ASP A 143 -23.61 -4.47 2.31
CA ASP A 143 -24.49 -4.19 3.43
C ASP A 143 -25.85 -3.66 2.97
N LEU A 144 -25.89 -2.82 1.93
CA LEU A 144 -27.15 -2.43 1.28
C LEU A 144 -27.93 -3.64 0.74
N GLY A 145 -27.25 -4.55 0.05
CA GLY A 145 -27.89 -5.78 -0.46
C GLY A 145 -28.37 -6.72 0.66
N ARG A 146 -27.63 -6.80 1.78
CA ARG A 146 -28.07 -7.55 2.96
C ARG A 146 -29.33 -6.95 3.57
N ILE A 147 -29.37 -5.63 3.78
CA ILE A 147 -30.53 -4.92 4.33
C ILE A 147 -31.77 -5.17 3.47
N ASP A 148 -31.66 -5.03 2.14
CA ASP A 148 -32.78 -5.27 1.22
C ASP A 148 -33.29 -6.73 1.30
N SER A 149 -32.37 -7.70 1.35
CA SER A 149 -32.74 -9.12 1.50
C SER A 149 -33.45 -9.42 2.83
N ILE A 150 -33.01 -8.78 3.92
CA ILE A 150 -33.61 -8.91 5.26
C ILE A 150 -35.01 -8.32 5.28
N VAL A 151 -35.17 -7.10 4.74
CA VAL A 151 -36.47 -6.42 4.65
C VAL A 151 -37.45 -7.21 3.79
N SER A 152 -37.00 -7.73 2.65
CA SER A 152 -37.82 -8.56 1.75
C SER A 152 -38.26 -9.89 2.41
N GLN A 153 -37.36 -10.56 3.14
CA GLN A 153 -37.70 -11.77 3.90
C GLN A 153 -38.69 -11.49 5.03
N ALA A 154 -38.49 -10.40 5.79
CA ALA A 154 -39.41 -10.00 6.84
C ALA A 154 -40.80 -9.67 6.28
N ARG A 155 -40.89 -8.91 5.18
CA ARG A 155 -42.16 -8.56 4.52
C ARG A 155 -42.87 -9.78 3.95
N SER A 156 -42.16 -10.68 3.28
CA SER A 156 -42.77 -11.90 2.73
C SER A 156 -43.24 -12.87 3.82
N ALA A 157 -42.54 -12.95 4.95
CA ALA A 157 -43.00 -13.72 6.10
C ALA A 157 -44.17 -13.05 6.85
N ALA A 158 -44.26 -11.71 6.84
CA ALA A 158 -45.38 -10.97 7.43
C ALA A 158 -46.64 -11.02 6.55
N TRP A 159 -46.53 -10.74 5.25
CA TRP A 159 -47.67 -10.49 4.35
C TRP A 159 -47.88 -11.57 3.26
N GLY A 160 -47.01 -12.57 3.20
CA GLY A 160 -47.02 -13.61 2.16
C GLY A 160 -46.54 -13.10 0.80
N ALA A 161 -46.74 -13.90 -0.26
CA ALA A 161 -46.21 -13.64 -1.61
C ALA A 161 -46.75 -12.36 -2.27
N LYS A 162 -47.82 -11.75 -1.74
CA LYS A 162 -48.46 -10.57 -2.33
C LYS A 162 -47.88 -9.24 -1.84
N LEU A 163 -47.04 -9.22 -0.79
CA LEU A 163 -46.34 -8.03 -0.23
C LEU A 163 -47.21 -6.79 0.06
N VAL A 164 -48.55 -6.93 0.04
CA VAL A 164 -49.48 -5.84 0.31
C VAL A 164 -49.92 -5.91 1.77
N PRO A 165 -49.77 -4.83 2.55
CA PRO A 165 -50.24 -4.79 3.93
C PRO A 165 -51.77 -4.79 3.95
N THR A 166 -52.37 -5.93 4.28
CA THR A 166 -53.84 -6.09 4.26
C THR A 166 -54.51 -5.57 5.53
N SER A 167 -53.75 -5.13 6.55
CA SER A 167 -54.28 -4.45 7.74
C SER A 167 -53.22 -3.61 8.44
N GLU A 168 -53.62 -2.50 9.06
CA GLU A 168 -52.78 -1.56 9.86
C GLU A 168 -52.21 -2.18 11.16
N GLY A 169 -52.02 -3.50 11.22
CA GLY A 169 -51.56 -4.22 12.40
C GLY A 169 -50.08 -4.59 12.34
N GLN A 170 -49.41 -4.50 13.49
CA GLN A 170 -48.03 -4.97 13.67
C GLN A 170 -47.97 -6.51 13.61
N ARG A 171 -47.05 -7.07 12.81
CA ARG A 171 -46.79 -8.51 12.75
C ARG A 171 -45.40 -8.82 13.28
N LYS A 172 -45.32 -9.65 14.33
CA LYS A 172 -44.07 -10.19 14.84
C LYS A 172 -43.64 -11.37 13.98
N VAL A 173 -42.43 -11.31 13.45
CA VAL A 173 -41.87 -12.31 12.54
C VAL A 173 -40.47 -12.68 13.02
N LYS A 174 -40.14 -13.96 12.97
CA LYS A 174 -38.81 -14.45 13.29
C LYS A 174 -38.10 -14.85 12.01
N ILE A 175 -37.02 -14.15 11.66
CA ILE A 175 -36.24 -14.42 10.45
C ILE A 175 -34.84 -14.92 10.79
N ASN A 176 -34.25 -15.70 9.89
CA ASN A 176 -32.88 -16.15 10.00
C ASN A 176 -31.97 -15.15 9.26
N LEU A 177 -31.18 -14.35 9.99
CA LEU A 177 -30.23 -13.41 9.38
C LEU A 177 -28.93 -14.08 8.89
N GLY A 178 -28.89 -15.42 8.91
CA GLY A 178 -27.76 -16.20 8.48
C GLY A 178 -26.75 -16.49 9.59
N GLY A 179 -25.73 -17.24 9.20
CA GLY A 179 -24.81 -17.92 10.10
C GLY A 179 -24.79 -19.40 9.72
N SER A 180 -23.63 -19.90 9.29
CA SER A 180 -23.45 -21.33 9.08
C SER A 180 -23.82 -22.08 10.37
N PRO A 181 -24.52 -23.22 10.29
CA PRO A 181 -24.78 -24.03 11.48
C PRO A 181 -23.46 -24.29 12.19
N ARG A 182 -23.36 -23.91 13.47
CA ARG A 182 -22.18 -24.16 14.30
C ARG A 182 -22.52 -25.25 15.29
N LEU A 183 -21.58 -26.14 15.54
CA LEU A 183 -21.69 -27.09 16.64
C LEU A 183 -21.27 -26.39 17.92
N ASP A 184 -22.07 -26.52 18.97
CA ASP A 184 -21.64 -26.15 20.33
C ASP A 184 -20.60 -27.16 20.85
N GLU A 185 -19.99 -26.82 21.99
CA GLU A 185 -18.99 -27.69 22.66
C GLU A 185 -19.59 -29.05 23.11
N GLY A 186 -20.93 -29.17 23.11
CA GLY A 186 -21.68 -30.39 23.38
C GLY A 186 -22.10 -31.18 22.13
N GLY A 187 -21.72 -30.75 20.92
CA GLY A 187 -22.07 -31.42 19.67
C GLY A 187 -23.50 -31.16 19.16
N ASN A 188 -24.25 -30.23 19.76
CA ASN A 188 -25.56 -29.81 19.27
C ASN A 188 -25.42 -28.77 18.16
N VAL A 189 -26.30 -28.85 17.16
CA VAL A 189 -26.34 -27.90 16.05
C VAL A 189 -27.09 -26.64 16.48
N ILE A 190 -26.36 -25.56 16.71
CA ILE A 190 -26.96 -24.24 16.88
C ILE A 190 -27.32 -23.70 15.48
N GLY A 191 -28.61 -23.48 15.25
CA GLY A 191 -29.11 -22.84 14.02
C GLY A 191 -28.54 -21.43 13.83
N GLY A 192 -28.67 -20.89 12.61
CA GLY A 192 -28.25 -19.51 12.30
C GLY A 192 -28.88 -18.46 13.24
N LYS A 193 -28.35 -17.23 13.24
CA LYS A 193 -28.83 -16.17 14.14
C LYS A 193 -30.26 -15.80 13.78
N MET A 194 -31.23 -16.33 14.55
CA MET A 194 -32.63 -15.96 14.45
C MET A 194 -32.84 -14.64 15.19
N VAL A 195 -33.54 -13.70 14.57
CA VAL A 195 -33.88 -12.43 15.20
C VAL A 195 -35.37 -12.17 15.05
N ASP A 196 -35.96 -11.67 16.13
CA ASP A 196 -37.35 -11.28 16.17
C ASP A 196 -37.47 -9.86 15.58
N MET A 197 -38.38 -9.72 14.64
CA MET A 197 -38.66 -8.49 13.91
C MET A 197 -40.14 -8.15 14.02
N VAL A 198 -40.44 -6.86 13.89
CA VAL A 198 -41.79 -6.34 13.78
C VAL A 198 -41.94 -5.68 12.42
N VAL A 199 -42.96 -6.07 11.67
CA VAL A 199 -43.32 -5.44 10.40
C VAL A 199 -44.61 -4.65 10.61
N GLU A 200 -44.56 -3.35 10.32
CA GLU A 200 -45.69 -2.43 10.41
C GLU A 200 -45.87 -1.77 9.05
N GLY A 201 -46.95 -2.12 8.34
CA GLY A 201 -47.16 -1.66 6.97
C GLY A 201 -45.98 -2.03 6.06
N ASN A 202 -45.23 -1.00 5.64
CA ASN A 202 -44.06 -1.14 4.77
C ASN A 202 -42.72 -1.13 5.54
N ASP A 203 -42.71 -0.74 6.80
CA ASP A 203 -41.48 -0.57 7.59
C ASP A 203 -41.18 -1.82 8.41
N VAL A 204 -39.88 -2.08 8.61
CA VAL A 204 -39.38 -3.24 9.34
C VAL A 204 -38.53 -2.76 10.51
N TYR A 205 -38.79 -3.32 11.68
CA TYR A 205 -38.12 -2.98 12.93
C TYR A 205 -37.47 -4.21 13.55
N PHE A 206 -36.27 -4.06 14.09
CA PHE A 206 -35.70 -5.04 15.01
C PHE A 206 -36.38 -4.89 16.37
N LEU A 207 -36.78 -6.02 16.96
CA LEU A 207 -37.23 -6.09 18.34
C LEU A 207 -36.06 -6.49 19.22
N ASP A 208 -35.58 -5.59 20.06
CA ASP A 208 -34.54 -5.92 21.04
C ASP A 208 -35.17 -6.52 22.31
N SER A 209 -34.35 -7.17 23.13
CA SER A 209 -34.74 -7.89 24.35
C SER A 209 -35.41 -7.01 25.42
N ASP A 210 -35.21 -5.70 25.33
CA ASP A 210 -35.83 -4.67 26.17
C ASP A 210 -37.19 -4.17 25.62
N GLY A 211 -37.61 -4.66 24.45
CA GLY A 211 -38.85 -4.28 23.79
C GLY A 211 -38.75 -3.03 22.91
N SER A 212 -37.55 -2.47 22.74
CA SER A 212 -37.33 -1.32 21.86
C SER A 212 -37.39 -1.73 20.38
N LEU A 213 -37.90 -0.82 19.53
CA LEU A 213 -38.05 -1.00 18.09
C LEU A 213 -37.03 -0.14 17.35
N HIS A 214 -36.10 -0.79 16.65
CA HIS A 214 -35.09 -0.09 15.84
C HIS A 214 -35.40 -0.22 14.34
N PRO A 215 -35.58 0.89 13.60
CA PRO A 215 -35.93 0.83 12.18
C PRO A 215 -34.79 0.26 11.34
N VAL A 216 -35.13 -0.64 10.42
CA VAL A 216 -34.20 -1.29 9.50
C VAL A 216 -34.27 -0.58 8.15
N ASN A 217 -33.57 0.54 8.03
CA ASN A 217 -33.57 1.36 6.82
C ASN A 217 -32.19 1.41 6.16
N SER A 218 -32.15 1.69 4.86
CA SER A 218 -30.92 1.92 4.09
C SER A 218 -30.06 3.06 4.65
N ASP A 219 -30.66 3.96 5.42
CA ASP A 219 -30.02 5.15 5.99
C ASP A 219 -29.12 4.83 7.20
N THR A 220 -29.21 3.62 7.77
CA THR A 220 -28.30 3.17 8.82
C THR A 220 -26.94 2.69 8.25
N ALA A 221 -26.83 2.54 6.92
CA ALA A 221 -25.58 2.16 6.27
C ALA A 221 -24.60 3.34 6.25
N ILE A 222 -23.43 3.17 6.89
CA ILE A 222 -22.42 4.23 6.96
C ILE A 222 -21.78 4.41 5.57
N PRO A 223 -21.92 5.58 4.91
CA PRO A 223 -21.33 5.79 3.60
C PRO A 223 -19.80 5.77 3.68
N PRO A 224 -19.11 5.34 2.61
CA PRO A 224 -17.67 5.32 2.60
C PRO A 224 -17.14 6.74 2.75
N SER A 225 -16.29 6.97 3.76
CA SER A 225 -15.79 8.31 4.07
C SER A 225 -14.29 8.29 4.28
N LEU A 226 -13.58 9.05 3.45
CA LEU A 226 -12.14 9.18 3.51
C LEU A 226 -11.68 9.78 4.86
N ARG A 227 -12.50 10.65 5.47
CA ARG A 227 -12.21 11.35 6.73
C ARG A 227 -12.21 10.46 7.98
N LYS A 228 -12.70 9.21 7.89
CA LYS A 228 -12.70 8.24 8.99
C LYS A 228 -11.59 7.18 8.87
N THR A 229 -10.67 7.37 7.92
CA THR A 229 -9.48 6.52 7.86
C THR A 229 -8.56 6.87 9.03
N TRP A 230 -8.11 5.84 9.74
CA TRP A 230 -7.28 5.96 10.96
C TRP A 230 -6.08 6.90 10.80
N PHE A 231 -5.56 7.02 9.57
CA PHE A 231 -4.41 7.85 9.26
C PHE A 231 -4.75 9.34 9.21
N ILE A 232 -5.90 9.72 8.64
CA ILE A 232 -6.34 11.12 8.63
C ILE A 232 -6.72 11.56 10.04
N THR A 233 -7.38 10.70 10.82
CA THR A 233 -7.69 11.01 12.22
C THR A 233 -6.42 11.12 13.08
N LEU A 234 -5.40 10.29 12.83
CA LEU A 234 -4.12 10.38 13.54
C LEU A 234 -3.32 11.61 13.13
N LEU A 235 -3.30 11.98 11.84
CA LEU A 235 -2.67 13.22 11.38
C LEU A 235 -3.37 14.46 11.92
N PHE A 236 -4.71 14.47 11.93
CA PHE A 236 -5.48 15.56 12.52
C PHE A 236 -5.36 15.59 14.06
N ASP A 237 -5.25 14.44 14.73
CA ASP A 237 -5.02 14.36 16.19
C ASP A 237 -3.60 14.80 16.56
N LEU A 238 -2.60 14.47 15.74
CA LEU A 238 -1.24 14.95 15.91
C LEU A 238 -1.14 16.45 15.64
N TYR A 239 -1.80 16.93 14.57
CA TYR A 239 -1.90 18.34 14.24
C TYR A 239 -2.66 19.13 15.30
N SER A 240 -3.79 18.64 15.79
CA SER A 240 -4.58 19.29 16.83
C SER A 240 -3.85 19.29 18.17
N LYS A 241 -3.10 18.24 18.51
CA LYS A 241 -2.23 18.23 19.70
C LYS A 241 -1.10 19.26 19.62
N VAL A 242 -0.51 19.44 18.44
CA VAL A 242 0.54 20.46 18.23
C VAL A 242 -0.05 21.87 18.20
N ALA A 243 -1.17 22.08 17.50
CA ALA A 243 -1.87 23.37 17.43
C ALA A 243 -2.44 23.79 18.80
N ASN A 244 -3.00 22.86 19.56
CA ASN A 244 -3.47 23.13 20.93
C ASN A 244 -2.31 23.33 21.91
N LYS A 245 -1.13 22.73 21.66
CA LYS A 245 0.08 23.00 22.43
C LYS A 245 0.63 24.41 22.18
N GLU A 246 0.51 24.93 20.96
CA GLU A 246 0.81 26.33 20.64
C GLU A 246 -0.24 27.30 21.22
N ALA A 247 -1.53 26.97 21.16
CA ALA A 247 -2.59 27.76 21.78
C ALA A 247 -2.49 27.78 23.33
N ALA A 248 -2.16 26.66 23.96
CA ALA A 248 -1.93 26.56 25.41
C ALA A 248 -0.60 27.22 25.87
N ALA A 249 0.37 27.39 24.97
CA ALA A 249 1.58 28.16 25.23
C ALA A 249 1.33 29.67 25.15
N SER A 250 0.35 30.12 24.37
CA SER A 250 -0.07 31.53 24.30
C SER A 250 -0.86 32.00 25.54
N ASP A 251 -1.57 31.11 26.22
CA ASP A 251 -2.42 31.45 27.38
C ASP A 251 -1.64 31.49 28.71
N LYS A 252 -0.47 30.81 28.78
CA LYS A 252 0.41 30.81 29.96
C LYS A 252 1.38 32.00 30.03
N GLY A 253 1.36 32.90 29.05
CA GLY A 253 2.23 34.08 29.01
C GLY A 253 1.77 35.28 29.84
N ASN A 254 0.59 35.23 30.49
CA ASN A 254 0.01 36.37 31.20
C ASN A 254 -0.46 36.03 32.62
N ALA A 255 0.35 35.33 33.40
CA ALA A 255 0.10 35.14 34.83
C ALA A 255 1.40 34.88 35.60
N GLN A 256 2.22 35.92 35.79
CA GLN A 256 3.25 35.88 36.82
C GLN A 256 3.65 37.29 37.30
N THR A 257 3.04 37.78 38.38
CA THR A 257 3.74 38.59 39.38
C THR A 257 3.14 38.36 40.77
N ASN A 258 4.03 38.28 41.75
CA ASN A 258 3.85 38.15 43.22
C ASN A 258 3.52 36.71 43.67
N GLY A 259 4.36 36.00 44.43
CA GLY A 259 5.46 36.38 45.30
C GLY A 259 5.17 35.78 46.67
N GLU A 260 5.95 34.79 47.10
CA GLU A 260 6.48 34.61 48.47
C GLU A 260 7.05 33.20 48.65
N ALA A 261 8.18 33.18 49.34
CA ALA A 261 9.04 32.03 49.59
C ALA A 261 8.63 31.32 50.88
N TYR A 262 8.60 29.99 50.87
CA TYR A 262 8.84 29.16 52.06
C TYR A 262 9.60 27.88 51.68
N ASP A 263 10.56 27.59 52.54
CA ASP A 263 11.52 26.50 52.59
C ASP A 263 10.91 25.23 53.22
N SER A 264 11.23 24.05 52.67
CA SER A 264 11.67 22.86 53.43
C SER A 264 11.59 21.57 52.60
N GLY A 265 12.68 20.80 52.62
CA GLY A 265 12.63 19.37 52.98
C GLY A 265 12.49 18.33 51.87
N GLU A 266 13.58 17.57 51.71
CA GLU A 266 13.77 16.32 50.97
C GLU A 266 12.69 15.25 51.16
N ASP A 267 12.36 14.53 50.08
CA ASP A 267 12.55 13.07 49.95
C ASP A 267 12.17 12.55 48.55
N GLY A 268 13.01 11.68 48.01
CA GLY A 268 12.81 11.04 46.72
C GLY A 268 12.16 9.66 46.84
N SER A 269 11.46 9.22 45.80
CA SER A 269 11.38 7.82 45.34
C SER A 269 10.28 7.64 44.28
N ALA A 270 10.50 6.64 43.42
CA ALA A 270 9.52 5.90 42.64
C ALA A 270 9.06 6.47 41.28
N THR A 271 9.84 6.08 40.27
CA THR A 271 9.39 5.37 39.06
C THR A 271 7.88 5.06 38.95
N GLY A 272 7.27 5.46 37.83
CA GLY A 272 5.95 4.98 37.43
C GLY A 272 5.57 5.49 36.04
N SER A 273 5.93 4.73 35.01
CA SER A 273 5.51 4.97 33.63
C SER A 273 4.08 4.48 33.42
N ASP A 274 3.11 5.38 33.32
CA ASP A 274 1.73 5.04 32.96
C ASP A 274 1.52 5.13 31.44
N ALA A 275 1.40 3.96 30.82
CA ALA A 275 0.76 3.78 29.52
C ALA A 275 -0.71 3.39 29.77
N PRO A 276 -1.71 4.00 29.10
CA PRO A 276 -3.09 3.56 29.24
C PRO A 276 -3.32 2.27 28.45
N GLY A 277 -3.36 1.16 29.18
CA GLY A 277 -3.79 -0.15 28.68
C GLY A 277 -5.30 -0.17 28.40
N SER A 278 -5.64 -0.61 27.19
CA SER A 278 -7.00 -0.92 26.73
C SER A 278 -7.58 -2.10 27.52
N GLY A 279 -8.43 -1.82 28.51
CA GLY A 279 -9.19 -2.83 29.24
C GLY A 279 -10.58 -3.04 28.66
N THR A 280 -10.79 -4.14 27.94
CA THR A 280 -12.13 -4.74 27.80
C THR A 280 -12.28 -5.82 28.86
N VAL A 281 -13.19 -5.59 29.80
CA VAL A 281 -13.56 -6.48 30.90
C VAL A 281 -14.47 -7.60 30.37
N THR A 282 -14.01 -8.84 30.50
CA THR A 282 -14.84 -10.04 30.30
C THR A 282 -15.38 -10.47 31.67
N PRO A 283 -16.70 -10.65 31.87
CA PRO A 283 -17.20 -11.16 33.14
C PRO A 283 -16.97 -12.67 33.23
N GLN A 284 -16.33 -13.04 34.34
CA GLN A 284 -16.09 -14.39 34.83
C GLN A 284 -17.38 -14.90 35.50
N ASN A 285 -17.85 -16.09 35.12
CA ASN A 285 -18.78 -16.85 35.96
C ASN A 285 -18.28 -18.28 36.08
N GLY A 286 -18.03 -18.67 37.34
CA GLY A 286 -17.33 -19.89 37.73
C GLY A 286 -18.19 -21.13 37.60
N ALA A 287 -17.57 -22.20 37.11
CA ALA A 287 -18.04 -23.57 37.25
C ALA A 287 -17.26 -24.26 38.36
N ALA A 288 -18.00 -24.89 39.26
CA ALA A 288 -17.51 -25.70 40.36
C ALA A 288 -16.75 -26.94 39.85
N THR A 289 -15.72 -27.28 40.63
CA THR A 289 -14.81 -28.42 40.50
C THR A 289 -15.51 -29.77 40.67
N GLY A 290 -15.22 -30.71 39.76
CA GLY A 290 -15.54 -32.14 39.89
C GLY A 290 -14.53 -32.98 39.11
N SER A 291 -13.52 -33.49 39.80
CA SER A 291 -12.47 -34.39 39.29
C SER A 291 -12.97 -35.83 39.24
N THR A 292 -12.78 -36.54 38.11
CA THR A 292 -12.46 -37.99 38.11
C THR A 292 -11.93 -38.50 36.75
N LYS A 293 -10.62 -38.76 36.72
CA LYS A 293 -9.96 -40.06 36.38
C LYS A 293 -10.40 -40.86 35.13
N GLY A 294 -9.50 -40.89 34.14
CA GLY A 294 -8.85 -42.13 33.64
C GLY A 294 -9.53 -42.98 32.56
N GLY A 295 -8.81 -43.26 31.47
CA GLY A 295 -9.09 -44.41 30.59
C GLY A 295 -8.51 -44.31 29.18
N ARG A 296 -7.41 -45.03 28.92
CA ARG A 296 -6.85 -45.33 27.58
C ARG A 296 -7.59 -46.53 26.95
N THR A 297 -7.33 -46.73 25.65
CA THR A 297 -7.61 -47.90 24.75
C THR A 297 -8.85 -47.72 23.85
N ALA A 298 -8.94 -48.21 22.62
CA ALA A 298 -8.03 -48.90 21.69
C ALA A 298 -8.58 -48.69 20.27
N ALA A 299 -7.69 -48.77 19.27
CA ALA A 299 -8.04 -48.83 17.86
C ALA A 299 -8.59 -50.22 17.50
N THR A 300 -9.67 -50.27 16.72
CA THR A 300 -10.16 -51.50 16.10
C THR A 300 -10.51 -51.24 14.64
N MET A 301 -9.67 -51.78 13.75
CA MET A 301 -9.99 -52.01 12.35
C MET A 301 -10.91 -53.23 12.23
N ALA A 302 -11.94 -53.16 11.39
CA ALA A 302 -12.62 -54.34 10.88
C ALA A 302 -13.38 -54.04 9.58
N GLY A 303 -13.26 -54.95 8.60
CA GLY A 303 -14.37 -55.22 7.68
C GLY A 303 -14.07 -55.01 6.19
N GLY A 304 -13.24 -55.87 5.60
CA GLY A 304 -13.11 -55.98 4.15
C GLY A 304 -14.34 -56.59 3.46
N ARG A 305 -14.49 -56.31 2.16
CA ARG A 305 -15.32 -57.10 1.24
C ARG A 305 -14.59 -57.36 -0.08
N ARG A 306 -14.27 -58.64 -0.27
CA ARG A 306 -13.84 -59.34 -1.49
C ARG A 306 -14.89 -59.27 -2.60
N ARG A 307 -14.43 -59.28 -3.85
CA ARG A 307 -14.84 -60.10 -5.03
C ARG A 307 -14.34 -59.39 -6.30
N LYS A 308 -13.93 -60.01 -7.41
CA LYS A 308 -13.55 -61.37 -7.82
C LYS A 308 -12.82 -61.14 -9.16
N ALA A 309 -11.67 -61.76 -9.37
CA ALA A 309 -11.02 -61.78 -10.67
C ALA A 309 -11.76 -62.73 -11.63
N VAL A 310 -11.91 -62.34 -12.89
CA VAL A 310 -12.23 -63.23 -14.01
C VAL A 310 -11.17 -63.03 -15.09
N LYS A 311 -10.70 -64.16 -15.61
CA LYS A 311 -9.50 -64.34 -16.43
C LYS A 311 -9.83 -64.21 -17.94
N LYS A 312 -8.86 -63.65 -18.67
CA LYS A 312 -8.74 -63.57 -20.14
C LYS A 312 -9.07 -64.88 -20.87
N ARG A 313 -9.64 -64.73 -22.06
CA ARG A 313 -9.18 -65.43 -23.26
C ARG A 313 -9.06 -64.40 -24.39
#